data_AF-A0A970BD13-F1
#
_entry.id   AF-A0A970BD13-F1
#
_cell.length_a   1.000
_cell.length_b   1.000
_cell.length_c   1.000
_cell.angle_alpha   90.00
_cell.angle_beta   90.00
_cell.angle_gamma   90.00
#
_symmetry.space_group_name_H-M   'P 1'
#
loop_
_entity.id
_entity.type
_entity.pdbx_description
1 polymer ?
#
loop_
_entity_poly.entity_id
_entity_poly.type
_entity_poly.pdbx_seq_one_letter_code
_entity_poly.pdbx_strand_id
1 'polypeptide(L)' 'MNVADSETVAAILSVKDFEYCDDIKNADIILINTCSVRDNAEQKIWNKLDHIKG' A
#
# COMPACT_ATOMS: atom_id res chain seq x y z
N MET A 1 -5.98 0.88 10.78
CA MET A 1 -5.15 1.31 9.65
C MET A 1 -4.44 2.57 10.10
N ASN A 2 -3.12 2.64 10.04
CA ASN A 2 -2.42 3.86 10.44
C ASN A 2 -2.47 4.87 9.28
N VAL A 3 -3.56 5.65 9.22
CA VAL A 3 -3.82 6.61 8.14
C VAL A 3 -2.69 7.63 8.02
N ALA A 4 -2.11 8.04 9.14
CA ALA A 4 -1.01 9.00 9.20
C ALA A 4 0.25 8.51 8.46
N ASP A 5 0.60 7.21 8.57
CA ASP A 5 1.74 6.63 7.86
C ASP A 5 1.50 6.67 6.35
N SER A 6 0.28 6.35 5.92
CA SER A 6 -0.11 6.37 4.50
C SER A 6 -0.09 7.78 3.91
N GLU A 7 -0.58 8.77 4.66
CA GLU A 7 -0.52 10.19 4.25
C GLU A 7 0.92 10.69 4.16
N THR A 8 1.76 10.33 5.13
CA THR A 8 3.19 10.70 5.15
C THR A 8 3.92 10.16 3.92
N VAL A 9 3.75 8.88 3.60
CA VAL A 9 4.38 8.27 2.43
C VAL A 9 3.83 8.86 1.13
N ALA A 10 2.52 9.10 1.04
CA ALA A 10 1.92 9.72 -0.13
C ALA A 10 2.45 11.14 -0.39
N ALA A 11 2.64 11.95 0.65
CA ALA A 11 3.25 13.28 0.52
C ALA A 11 4.68 13.21 -0.03
N ILE A 12 5.48 12.23 0.41
CA ILE A 12 6.84 12.02 -0.11
C ILE A 12 6.82 11.63 -1.58
N LEU A 13 5.90 10.74 -1.98
CA LEU A 13 5.75 10.31 -3.37
C LEU A 13 5.28 11.45 -4.27
N SER A 14 4.37 12.31 -3.79
CA SER A 14 3.93 13.50 -4.52
C SER A 14 5.08 14.49 -4.79
N VAL A 15 6.02 14.65 -3.86
CA VAL A 15 7.24 15.46 -4.06
C VAL A 15 8.20 14.83 -5.10
N LYS A 16 8.01 13.56 -5.42
CA LYS A 16 8.79 12.80 -6.41
C LYS A 16 8.05 12.65 -7.74
N ASP A 17 7.04 13.49 -7.99
CA ASP A 17 6.23 13.52 -9.21
C ASP A 17 5.41 12.24 -9.44
N PHE A 18 5.13 11.46 -8.39
CA PHE A 18 4.13 10.40 -8.45
C PHE A 18 2.74 10.96 -8.19
N GLU A 19 1.77 10.42 -8.91
CA GLU A 19 0.35 10.76 -8.77
C GLU A 19 -0.45 9.58 -8.22
N TYR A 20 -1.62 9.88 -7.65
CA TYR A 20 -2.55 8.83 -7.25
C TYR A 20 -3.09 8.12 -8.49
N CYS A 21 -3.11 6.79 -8.44
CA CYS A 21 -3.63 5.95 -9.49
C CYS A 21 -4.89 5.22 -9.00
N ASP A 22 -5.99 5.38 -9.73
CA ASP A 22 -7.28 4.74 -9.41
C ASP A 22 -7.36 3.29 -9.93
N ASP A 23 -6.47 2.89 -10.83
CA ASP A 23 -6.39 1.52 -11.35
C ASP A 23 -5.05 0.89 -10.98
N ILE A 24 -5.11 -0.13 -10.12
CA ILE A 24 -3.95 -0.91 -9.66
C ILE A 24 -3.12 -1.50 -10.81
N LYS A 25 -3.72 -1.76 -11.97
CA LYS A 25 -3.01 -2.32 -13.14
C LYS A 25 -2.11 -1.31 -13.84
N ASN A 26 -2.40 -0.01 -13.66
CA ASN A 26 -1.65 1.09 -14.24
C ASN A 26 -0.71 1.75 -13.22
N ALA A 27 -0.61 1.20 -12.01
CA ALA A 27 0.20 1.77 -10.95
C ALA A 27 1.67 1.29 -11.05
N ASP A 28 2.61 2.24 -11.06
CA ASP A 28 4.05 1.92 -10.97
C ASP A 28 4.45 1.46 -9.56
N ILE A 29 3.74 1.93 -8.54
CA ILE A 29 4.01 1.64 -7.12
C ILE A 29 2.69 1.34 -6.41
N ILE A 30 2.68 0.25 -5.63
CA ILE A 30 1.56 -0.11 -4.75
C ILE A 30 2.06 -0.07 -3.30
N LEU A 31 1.48 0.83 -2.49
CA LEU A 31 1.76 0.92 -1.06
C LEU A 31 0.74 0.09 -0.25
N ILE A 32 1.23 -0.94 0.45
CA ILE A 32 0.41 -1.75 1.36
C ILE A 32 0.88 -1.50 2.79
N ASN A 33 0.07 -0.79 3.58
CA ASN A 33 0.34 -0.65 5.02
C ASN A 33 -0.25 -1.83 5.80
N THR A 34 0.49 -2.33 6.76
CA THR A 34 0.04 -3.37 7.69
C THR A 34 0.57 -3.14 9.08
N CYS A 35 -0.09 -3.76 10.05
CA CYS A 35 0.41 -3.81 11.42
C CYS A 35 1.44 -4.93 11.55
N SER A 36 2.66 -4.60 11.99
CA SER A 36 3.78 -5.55 12.12
C SER A 36 3.69 -6.47 13.35
N VAL A 37 2.77 -6.21 14.28
CA VAL A 37 2.70 -6.92 15.57
C VAL A 37 1.45 -7.77 15.75
N ARG A 38 0.63 -7.92 14.69
CA ARG A 38 -0.61 -8.71 14.73
C ARG A 38 -0.61 -9.74 13.62
N ASP A 39 -0.52 -11.02 13.97
CA ASP A 39 -0.50 -12.16 13.02
C ASP A 39 -1.68 -12.15 12.04
N ASN A 40 -2.88 -11.82 12.52
CA ASN A 40 -4.07 -11.72 11.67
C ASN A 40 -3.98 -10.60 10.62
N ALA A 41 -3.18 -9.56 10.86
CA ALA A 41 -2.94 -8.51 9.86
C ALA A 41 -2.02 -9.05 8.77
N GLU A 42 -0.94 -9.74 9.15
CA GLU A 42 0.00 -10.35 8.21
C GLU A 42 -0.69 -11.35 7.26
N GLN A 43 -1.47 -12.29 7.79
CA GLN A 43 -2.21 -13.27 6.98
C GLN A 43 -3.13 -12.60 5.94
N LYS A 44 -3.76 -11.48 6.30
CA LYS A 44 -4.59 -10.71 5.36
C LYS A 44 -3.78 -10.07 4.25
N ILE A 45 -2.56 -9.59 4.54
CA ILE A 45 -1.69 -9.02 3.52
C ILE A 45 -1.22 -10.09 2.55
N TRP A 46 -0.83 -11.27 3.04
CA TRP A 46 -0.41 -12.38 2.16
C TRP A 46 -1.50 -12.75 1.18
N ASN A 47 -2.73 -12.98 1.66
CA ASN A 47 -3.87 -13.23 0.80
C ASN A 47 -4.08 -12.10 -0.22
N LYS A 48 -3.95 -10.84 0.19
CA LYS A 48 -4.14 -9.69 -0.71
C LYS A 48 -3.02 -9.58 -1.75
N LEU A 49 -1.78 -9.92 -1.39
CA LEU A 49 -0.64 -9.97 -2.30
C LEU A 49 -0.81 -11.06 -3.35
N ASP A 50 -1.33 -12.24 -3.00
CA ASP A 50 -1.62 -13.29 -3.98
C ASP A 50 -2.63 -12.81 -5.03
N HIS A 51 -3.69 -12.10 -4.63
CA HIS A 51 -4.66 -11.52 -5.56
C HIS A 51 -4.07 -10.42 -6.47
N ILE A 52 -3.00 -9.75 -6.04
CA ILE A 52 -2.34 -8.69 -6.82
C ILE A 52 -1.27 -9.28 -7.76
N LYS A 53 -0.55 -10.31 -7.30
CA LYS A 53 0.53 -10.96 -8.07
C LYS A 53 0.00 -11.95 -9.12
N GLY A 54 -1.20 -12.49 -8.91
CA GLY A 54 -1.77 -13.55 -9.75
C GLY A 54 -1.29 -14.92 -9.30
#